data_AF-A0A542RP55-F1
#
_entry.id   AF-A0A542RP55-F1
#
_cell.length_a   1.000
_cell.length_b   1.000
_cell.length_c   1.000
_cell.angle_alpha   90.00
_cell.angle_beta   90.00
_cell.angle_gamma   90.00
#
_symmetry.space_group_name_H-M   'P 1'
#
loop_
_entity.id
_entity.type
_entity.pdbx_description
1 polymer ?
#
loop_
_entity_poly.entity_id
_entity_poly.type
_entity_poly.pdbx_seq_one_letter_code
_entity_poly.pdbx_strand_id
1 'polypeptide(L)'
;MMLKKYPRTFHLPWSRSRTDDDKILRSVTHFEGKEVVVTEKLDGENTTLYRNHIHARSLDSKDHASRHWVKMLHGTISFHIPEGWRICGENVYALHSIYYEHLTSYFYVFSIWNENNECLSWDETVEWAELLGLETAPVLYRGIWKEETVKSCYTKQSVFGGEQEGYVVRVTERFPYEDFKQSAAKFVRKNHVQTDQHWLSKPVVPNGIAPTD
;
A
#
# COMPACT_ATOMS: atom_id res chain seq x y z
N MET A 1 -3.25 -15.59 18.22
CA MET A 1 -2.62 -14.63 17.28
C MET A 1 -2.88 -13.21 17.77
N MET A 2 -1.85 -12.38 17.92
CA MET A 2 -2.00 -10.97 18.25
C MET A 2 -2.07 -10.16 16.96
N LEU A 3 -3.23 -9.55 16.66
CA LEU A 3 -3.41 -8.71 15.48
C LEU A 3 -2.55 -7.45 15.56
N LYS A 4 -1.95 -7.06 14.43
CA LYS A 4 -1.13 -5.85 14.29
C LYS A 4 -1.76 -4.89 13.29
N LYS A 5 -1.94 -3.63 13.69
CA LYS A 5 -2.27 -2.55 12.74
C LYS A 5 -1.08 -2.32 11.81
N TYR A 6 -1.34 -1.98 10.55
CA TYR A 6 -0.28 -1.49 9.67
C TYR A 6 0.24 -0.13 10.19
N PRO A 7 1.58 0.04 10.33
CA PRO A 7 2.17 1.29 10.81
C PRO A 7 1.69 2.52 10.03
N ARG A 8 1.70 3.69 10.68
CA ARG A 8 1.43 4.95 9.97
C ARG A 8 2.66 5.28 9.13
N THR A 9 2.52 5.32 7.81
CA THR A 9 3.56 5.83 6.91
C THR A 9 3.65 7.35 7.02
N PHE A 10 4.85 7.85 7.31
CA PHE A 10 5.11 9.28 7.44
C PHE A 10 5.28 9.91 6.07
N HIS A 11 4.91 11.17 5.97
CA HIS A 11 5.07 11.97 4.77
C HIS A 11 6.52 12.37 4.57
N LEU A 12 6.99 12.30 3.32
CA LEU A 12 8.25 12.92 2.91
C LEU A 12 8.17 14.44 3.12
N PRO A 13 9.30 15.14 3.37
CA PRO A 13 9.30 16.57 3.65
C PRO A 13 8.65 17.46 2.58
N TRP A 14 8.65 16.99 1.32
CA TRP A 14 8.03 17.68 0.18
C TRP A 14 6.62 17.18 -0.17
N SER A 15 6.05 16.27 0.62
CA SER A 15 4.65 15.86 0.48
C SER A 15 3.72 17.03 0.77
N ARG A 16 2.63 17.16 0.01
CA ARG A 16 1.79 18.37 0.01
C ARG A 16 0.34 18.16 0.47
N SER A 17 0.06 17.06 1.16
CA SER A 17 -1.26 16.83 1.76
C SER A 17 -1.51 17.83 2.88
N ARG A 18 -2.78 18.21 3.07
CA ARG A 18 -3.23 19.30 3.94
C ARG A 18 -4.16 18.78 5.04
N THR A 19 -3.76 17.75 5.78
CA THR A 19 -4.55 17.31 6.95
C THR A 19 -3.74 17.42 8.23
N ASP A 20 -4.40 17.82 9.33
CA ASP A 20 -3.77 18.01 10.64
C ASP A 20 -3.19 16.70 11.24
N ASP A 21 -3.61 15.56 10.68
CA ASP A 21 -3.14 14.22 11.05
C ASP A 21 -1.82 13.80 10.37
N ASP A 22 -1.35 14.57 9.40
CA ASP A 22 -0.17 14.25 8.61
C ASP A 22 1.10 14.33 9.47
N LYS A 23 1.73 13.18 9.66
CA LYS A 23 3.04 13.09 10.31
C LYS A 23 4.12 13.17 9.25
N ILE A 24 4.91 14.23 9.27
CA ILE A 24 5.97 14.49 8.29
C ILE A 24 7.32 14.06 8.88
N LEU A 25 8.17 13.43 8.06
CA LEU A 25 9.56 13.15 8.41
C LEU A 25 10.34 14.46 8.54
N ARG A 26 11.23 14.52 9.55
CA ARG A 26 12.11 15.67 9.74
C ARG A 26 13.33 15.65 8.80
N SER A 27 13.71 14.46 8.34
CA SER A 27 14.87 14.22 7.49
C SER A 27 14.61 12.96 6.66
N VAL A 28 15.30 12.85 5.53
CA VAL A 28 15.36 11.66 4.67
C VAL A 28 16.74 10.99 4.69
N THR A 29 17.66 11.47 5.53
CA THR A 29 19.05 10.98 5.60
C THR A 29 19.16 9.49 5.89
N HIS A 30 18.16 8.88 6.55
CA HIS A 30 18.12 7.43 6.80
C HIS A 30 17.95 6.57 5.53
N PHE A 31 17.64 7.19 4.38
CA PHE A 31 17.65 6.53 3.07
C PHE A 31 18.98 6.70 2.32
N GLU A 32 19.84 7.64 2.70
CA GLU A 32 21.09 7.91 1.97
C GLU A 32 21.99 6.67 1.95
N GLY A 33 22.52 6.34 0.76
CA GLY A 33 23.36 5.16 0.55
C GLY A 33 22.62 3.82 0.52
N LYS A 34 21.31 3.79 0.83
CA LYS A 34 20.51 2.55 0.78
C LYS A 34 19.90 2.32 -0.59
N GLU A 35 19.69 1.06 -0.94
CA GLU A 35 18.78 0.71 -2.03
C GLU A 35 17.33 0.86 -1.54
N VAL A 36 16.51 1.49 -2.38
CA VAL A 36 15.09 1.71 -2.13
C VAL A 36 14.26 1.22 -3.30
N VAL A 37 13.01 0.90 -3.01
CA VAL A 37 11.95 0.73 -4.00
C VAL A 37 10.90 1.82 -3.78
N VAL A 38 10.47 2.41 -4.89
CA VAL A 38 9.38 3.39 -4.94
C VAL A 38 8.22 2.73 -5.67
N THR A 39 7.09 2.61 -5.00
CA THR A 39 5.85 2.10 -5.60
C THR A 39 4.83 3.22 -5.77
N GLU A 40 3.95 3.09 -6.75
CA GLU A 40 2.79 3.95 -6.83
C GLU A 40 1.96 3.81 -5.56
N LYS A 41 1.51 4.94 -5.01
CA LYS A 41 0.54 4.93 -3.93
C LYS A 41 -0.85 4.88 -4.55
N LEU A 42 -1.50 3.74 -4.44
CA LEU A 42 -2.88 3.59 -4.87
C LEU A 42 -3.85 4.15 -3.80
N ASP A 43 -4.99 4.65 -4.27
CA ASP A 43 -6.05 5.24 -3.47
C ASP A 43 -7.15 4.20 -3.21
N GLY A 44 -7.04 3.51 -2.08
CA GLY A 44 -8.00 2.50 -1.66
C GLY A 44 -8.05 2.35 -0.15
N GLU A 45 -8.25 1.11 0.29
CA GLU A 45 -8.30 0.74 1.69
C GLU A 45 -7.21 -0.27 2.04
N ASN A 46 -6.25 0.17 2.83
CA ASN A 46 -5.27 -0.71 3.47
C ASN A 46 -5.94 -1.93 4.11
N THR A 47 -5.52 -3.12 3.68
CA THR A 47 -6.06 -4.41 4.09
C THR A 47 -4.92 -5.36 4.45
N THR A 48 -5.08 -6.07 5.56
CA THR A 48 -4.10 -7.04 6.08
C THR A 48 -4.72 -8.44 6.10
N LEU A 49 -4.01 -9.40 5.50
CA LEU A 49 -4.40 -10.80 5.38
C LEU A 49 -3.47 -11.67 6.24
N TYR A 50 -4.03 -12.40 7.21
CA TYR A 50 -3.36 -13.46 7.97
C TYR A 50 -3.88 -14.81 7.50
N ARG A 51 -3.25 -15.91 7.91
CA ARG A 51 -3.74 -17.27 7.64
C ARG A 51 -5.23 -17.51 7.98
N ASN A 52 -5.72 -16.90 9.06
CA ASN A 52 -7.06 -17.16 9.60
C ASN A 52 -7.86 -15.87 9.90
N HIS A 53 -7.41 -14.72 9.42
CA HIS A 53 -8.06 -13.44 9.70
C HIS A 53 -7.74 -12.39 8.64
N ILE A 54 -8.66 -11.43 8.46
CA ILE A 54 -8.51 -10.28 7.58
C ILE A 54 -9.06 -9.04 8.27
N HIS A 55 -8.34 -7.93 8.19
CA HIS A 55 -8.81 -6.64 8.70
C HIS A 55 -8.34 -5.48 7.81
N ALA A 56 -9.13 -4.39 7.79
CA ALA A 56 -8.64 -3.11 7.27
C ALA A 56 -7.55 -2.55 8.20
N ARG A 57 -6.99 -1.36 7.94
CA ARG A 57 -5.97 -0.80 8.86
C ARG A 57 -6.42 -0.70 10.32
N SER A 58 -7.72 -0.42 10.56
CA SER A 58 -8.29 -0.51 11.90
C SER A 58 -8.78 -1.92 12.20
N LEU A 59 -8.51 -2.39 13.42
CA LEU A 59 -8.84 -3.76 13.84
C LEU A 59 -10.33 -3.97 14.13
N ASP A 60 -11.08 -2.87 14.25
CA ASP A 60 -12.51 -2.81 14.57
C ASP A 60 -13.38 -2.44 13.37
N SER A 61 -12.81 -2.44 12.15
CA SER A 61 -13.56 -2.10 10.94
C SER A 61 -14.69 -3.11 10.67
N LYS A 62 -15.93 -2.61 10.64
CA LYS A 62 -17.16 -3.40 10.37
C LYS A 62 -17.25 -3.85 8.92
N ASP A 63 -17.97 -4.94 8.64
CA ASP A 63 -18.18 -5.40 7.26
C ASP A 63 -18.70 -4.29 6.32
N HIS A 64 -18.28 -4.35 5.06
CA HIS A 64 -18.69 -3.43 4.01
C HIS A 64 -18.55 -4.08 2.63
N ALA A 65 -19.47 -3.79 1.69
CA ALA A 65 -19.50 -4.41 0.37
C ALA A 65 -18.20 -4.20 -0.44
N SER A 66 -17.50 -3.08 -0.24
CA SER A 66 -16.19 -2.82 -0.87
C SER A 66 -15.09 -3.81 -0.49
N ARG A 67 -15.29 -4.63 0.55
CA ARG A 67 -14.32 -5.61 1.05
C ARG A 67 -14.63 -7.04 0.63
N HIS A 68 -15.78 -7.28 0.02
CA HIS A 68 -16.23 -8.65 -0.29
C HIS A 68 -15.30 -9.32 -1.29
N TRP A 69 -14.80 -8.58 -2.30
CA TRP A 69 -13.83 -9.11 -3.27
C TRP A 69 -12.53 -9.58 -2.59
N VAL A 70 -11.91 -8.73 -1.76
CA VAL A 70 -10.65 -9.09 -1.08
C VAL A 70 -10.85 -10.21 -0.03
N LYS A 71 -12.05 -10.33 0.55
CA LYS A 71 -12.42 -11.48 1.40
C LYS A 71 -12.53 -12.78 0.62
N MET A 72 -13.09 -12.75 -0.59
CA MET A 72 -13.11 -13.91 -1.47
C MET A 72 -11.69 -14.31 -1.87
N LEU A 73 -10.86 -13.35 -2.31
CA LEU A 73 -9.44 -13.59 -2.60
C LEU A 73 -8.75 -14.24 -1.40
N HIS A 74 -8.89 -13.66 -0.20
CA HIS A 74 -8.34 -14.21 1.03
C HIS A 74 -8.77 -15.66 1.28
N GLY A 75 -10.04 -15.99 1.06
CA GLY A 75 -10.55 -17.37 1.15
C GLY A 75 -9.80 -18.37 0.28
N THR A 76 -9.29 -17.93 -0.88
CA THR A 76 -8.53 -18.79 -1.82
C THR A 76 -7.06 -18.97 -1.44
N ILE A 77 -6.42 -17.96 -0.82
CA ILE A 77 -4.97 -17.99 -0.54
C ILE A 77 -4.62 -18.21 0.94
N SER A 78 -5.59 -18.04 1.85
CA SER A 78 -5.36 -17.96 3.30
C SER A 78 -4.57 -19.14 3.86
N PHE A 79 -4.86 -20.35 3.42
CA PHE A 79 -4.19 -21.57 3.89
C PHE A 79 -2.73 -21.69 3.43
N HIS A 80 -2.33 -20.92 2.41
CA HIS A 80 -0.94 -20.83 1.96
C HIS A 80 -0.12 -19.79 2.75
N ILE A 81 -0.78 -18.87 3.48
CA ILE A 81 -0.08 -17.89 4.32
C ILE A 81 0.49 -18.61 5.57
N PRO A 82 1.79 -18.55 5.84
CA PRO A 82 2.37 -19.19 7.03
C PRO A 82 1.76 -18.67 8.34
N GLU A 83 1.82 -19.47 9.39
CA GLU A 83 1.33 -19.04 10.70
C GLU A 83 2.16 -17.86 11.24
N GLY A 84 1.50 -16.87 11.82
CA GLY A 84 2.15 -15.65 12.31
C GLY A 84 2.48 -14.62 11.22
N TRP A 85 2.41 -14.99 9.95
CA TRP A 85 2.66 -14.08 8.83
C TRP A 85 1.43 -13.23 8.51
N ARG A 86 1.69 -12.06 7.89
CA ARG A 86 0.64 -11.19 7.35
C ARG A 86 1.06 -10.52 6.05
N ILE A 87 0.13 -10.43 5.13
CA ILE A 87 0.28 -9.72 3.86
C ILE A 87 -0.49 -8.41 4.00
N CYS A 88 0.17 -7.29 3.77
CA CYS A 88 -0.45 -5.98 3.76
C CYS A 88 -0.45 -5.43 2.32
N GLY A 89 -1.63 -5.03 1.88
CA GLY A 89 -1.85 -4.45 0.56
C GLY A 89 -2.99 -3.46 0.54
N GLU A 90 -3.22 -2.85 -0.61
CA GLU A 90 -4.28 -1.88 -0.84
C GLU A 90 -5.45 -2.56 -1.54
N ASN A 91 -6.62 -2.58 -0.92
CA ASN A 91 -7.87 -2.98 -1.56
C ASN A 91 -8.44 -1.78 -2.32
N VAL A 92 -8.46 -1.87 -3.65
CA VAL A 92 -8.89 -0.81 -4.56
C VAL A 92 -10.14 -1.22 -5.35
N TYR A 93 -10.95 -2.15 -4.82
CA TYR A 93 -12.20 -2.54 -5.47
C TYR A 93 -13.15 -1.36 -5.65
N ALA A 94 -13.37 -0.56 -4.61
CA ALA A 94 -14.27 0.58 -4.65
C ALA A 94 -13.51 1.87 -5.02
N LEU A 95 -14.15 2.71 -5.82
CA LEU A 95 -13.76 4.10 -6.03
C LEU A 95 -13.69 4.85 -4.70
N HIS A 96 -12.53 5.41 -4.40
CA HIS A 96 -12.33 6.38 -3.34
C HIS A 96 -12.37 7.80 -3.91
N SER A 97 -11.22 8.45 -4.05
CA SER A 97 -11.06 9.77 -4.67
C SER A 97 -10.60 9.66 -6.13
N ILE A 98 -9.95 8.55 -6.49
CA ILE A 98 -9.43 8.30 -7.84
C ILE A 98 -10.15 7.08 -8.44
N TYR A 99 -10.68 7.25 -9.64
CA TYR A 99 -11.20 6.16 -10.45
C TYR A 99 -10.08 5.56 -11.28
N TYR A 100 -9.87 4.27 -11.13
CA TYR A 100 -8.94 3.51 -11.95
C TYR A 100 -9.70 2.81 -13.07
N GLU A 101 -9.18 2.87 -14.29
CA GLU A 101 -9.83 2.35 -15.49
C GLU A 101 -9.30 0.96 -15.87
N HIS A 102 -8.04 0.67 -15.55
CA HIS A 102 -7.29 -0.46 -16.11
C HIS A 102 -6.52 -1.24 -15.04
N LEU A 103 -7.13 -1.47 -13.88
CA LEU A 103 -6.51 -2.28 -12.84
C LEU A 103 -6.24 -3.71 -13.35
N THR A 104 -5.14 -4.31 -12.94
CA THR A 104 -4.83 -5.73 -13.20
C THR A 104 -5.36 -6.65 -12.10
N SER A 105 -5.47 -6.13 -10.87
CA SER A 105 -6.10 -6.75 -9.70
C SER A 105 -6.86 -5.71 -8.87
N TYR A 106 -7.69 -6.14 -7.92
CA TYR A 106 -8.27 -5.23 -6.91
C TYR A 106 -7.52 -5.22 -5.58
N PHE A 107 -6.45 -6.02 -5.43
CA PHE A 107 -5.59 -6.02 -4.25
C PHE A 107 -4.12 -6.02 -4.65
N TYR A 108 -3.39 -5.01 -4.16
CA TYR A 108 -1.96 -4.84 -4.47
C TYR A 108 -1.11 -4.84 -3.20
N VAL A 109 -0.18 -5.80 -3.12
CA VAL A 109 0.71 -5.99 -1.97
C VAL A 109 1.79 -4.90 -1.93
N PHE A 110 2.01 -4.29 -0.77
CA PHE A 110 3.15 -3.36 -0.56
C PHE A 110 4.11 -3.82 0.55
N SER A 111 3.71 -4.76 1.40
CA SER A 111 4.60 -5.36 2.40
C SER A 111 4.07 -6.70 2.90
N ILE A 112 4.98 -7.61 3.24
CA ILE A 112 4.69 -8.85 3.94
C ILE A 112 5.51 -8.88 5.21
N TRP A 113 4.94 -9.41 6.28
CA TRP A 113 5.58 -9.47 7.58
C TRP A 113 5.54 -10.89 8.14
N ASN A 114 6.66 -11.32 8.72
CA ASN A 114 6.81 -12.65 9.29
C ASN A 114 6.31 -12.73 10.75
N GLU A 115 6.44 -13.91 11.34
CA GLU A 115 6.09 -14.22 12.72
C GLU A 115 6.88 -13.41 13.76
N ASN A 116 8.10 -12.98 13.41
CA ASN A 116 8.95 -12.14 14.25
C ASN A 116 8.60 -10.65 14.15
N ASN A 117 7.55 -10.30 13.41
CA ASN A 117 7.11 -8.93 13.18
C ASN A 117 8.15 -8.08 12.41
N GLU A 118 8.88 -8.71 11.50
CA GLU A 118 9.81 -8.07 10.58
C GLU A 118 9.14 -7.95 9.21
N CYS A 119 9.26 -6.79 8.57
CA CYS A 119 8.87 -6.63 7.18
C CYS A 119 9.92 -7.35 6.34
N LEU A 120 9.49 -8.28 5.49
CA LEU A 120 10.37 -8.97 4.55
C LEU A 120 11.08 -7.96 3.65
N SER A 121 12.21 -8.38 3.09
CA SER A 121 12.86 -7.63 2.00
C SER A 121 11.89 -7.46 0.81
N TRP A 122 12.19 -6.53 -0.08
CA TRP A 122 11.34 -6.32 -1.26
C TRP A 122 11.36 -7.55 -2.17
N ASP A 123 12.51 -8.19 -2.33
CA ASP A 123 12.64 -9.41 -3.15
C ASP A 123 11.81 -10.56 -2.60
N GLU A 124 11.90 -10.83 -1.29
CA GLU A 124 11.02 -11.81 -0.63
C GLU A 124 9.54 -11.41 -0.72
N THR A 125 9.23 -10.10 -0.67
CA THR A 125 7.84 -9.62 -0.82
C THR A 125 7.30 -9.97 -2.21
N VAL A 126 8.10 -9.76 -3.27
CA VAL A 126 7.74 -10.10 -4.66
C VAL A 126 7.61 -11.61 -4.82
N GLU A 127 8.59 -12.39 -4.35
CA GLU A 127 8.58 -13.86 -4.41
C GLU A 127 7.30 -14.43 -3.78
N TRP A 128 6.95 -13.98 -2.57
CA TRP A 128 5.74 -14.43 -1.90
C TRP A 128 4.46 -13.95 -2.58
N ALA A 129 4.45 -12.76 -3.18
CA ALA A 129 3.30 -12.30 -3.95
C ALA A 129 3.09 -13.21 -5.18
N GLU A 130 4.15 -13.53 -5.92
CA GLU A 130 4.11 -14.46 -7.07
C GLU A 130 3.63 -15.86 -6.66
N LEU A 131 4.18 -16.43 -5.59
CA LEU A 131 3.77 -17.74 -5.07
C LEU A 131 2.28 -17.81 -4.69
N LEU A 132 1.68 -16.69 -4.32
CA LEU A 132 0.28 -16.58 -3.92
C LEU A 132 -0.64 -16.10 -5.06
N GLY A 133 -0.10 -15.87 -6.27
CA GLY A 133 -0.86 -15.30 -7.38
C GLY A 133 -1.38 -13.88 -7.10
N LEU A 134 -0.61 -13.10 -6.33
CA LEU A 134 -0.90 -11.72 -5.98
C LEU A 134 -0.01 -10.75 -6.75
N GLU A 135 -0.51 -9.55 -6.98
CA GLU A 135 0.26 -8.46 -7.56
C GLU A 135 0.77 -7.51 -6.48
N THR A 136 1.96 -6.96 -6.68
CA THR A 136 2.49 -5.87 -5.84
C THR A 136 1.98 -4.52 -6.33
N ALA A 137 2.00 -3.51 -5.45
CA ALA A 137 1.83 -2.12 -5.88
C ALA A 137 2.84 -1.79 -7.01
N PRO A 138 2.44 -1.06 -8.06
CA PRO A 138 3.30 -0.83 -9.23
C PRO A 138 4.64 -0.22 -8.84
N VAL A 139 5.74 -0.84 -9.29
CA VAL A 139 7.09 -0.31 -9.04
C VAL A 139 7.38 0.80 -10.03
N LEU A 140 7.67 2.00 -9.51
CA LEU A 140 8.04 3.19 -10.29
C LEU A 140 9.55 3.34 -10.41
N TYR A 141 10.29 2.91 -9.38
CA TYR A 141 11.75 2.95 -9.34
C TYR A 141 12.28 1.92 -8.34
N ARG A 142 13.43 1.33 -8.65
CA ARG A 142 14.27 0.60 -7.70
C ARG A 142 15.73 0.95 -7.94
N GLY A 143 16.46 1.20 -6.86
CA GLY A 143 17.89 1.46 -6.90
C GLY A 143 18.35 2.27 -5.71
N ILE A 144 19.61 2.71 -5.73
CA ILE A 144 20.17 3.54 -4.66
C ILE A 144 19.35 4.84 -4.51
N TRP A 145 19.10 5.24 -3.27
CA TRP A 145 18.39 6.48 -2.96
C TRP A 145 19.05 7.68 -3.66
N LYS A 146 18.22 8.36 -4.46
CA LYS A 146 18.52 9.65 -5.06
C LYS A 146 17.25 10.49 -4.97
N GLU A 147 17.29 11.54 -4.16
CA GLU A 147 16.10 12.35 -3.86
C GLU A 147 15.39 12.85 -5.13
N GLU A 148 16.16 13.33 -6.12
CA GLU A 148 15.59 13.83 -7.38
C GLU A 148 14.93 12.74 -8.23
N THR A 149 15.49 11.52 -8.25
CA THR A 149 14.88 10.36 -8.93
C THR A 149 13.59 9.92 -8.22
N VAL A 150 13.57 9.96 -6.89
CA VAL A 150 12.37 9.63 -6.12
C VAL A 150 11.28 10.68 -6.36
N LYS A 151 11.62 11.98 -6.38
CA LYS A 151 10.68 13.06 -6.73
C LYS A 151 10.12 12.91 -8.14
N SER A 152 10.94 12.49 -9.11
CA SER A 152 10.50 12.32 -10.50
C SER A 152 9.52 11.16 -10.70
N CYS A 153 9.36 10.27 -9.71
CA CYS A 153 8.35 9.20 -9.75
C CYS A 153 6.91 9.75 -9.71
N TYR A 154 6.72 11.01 -9.29
CA TYR A 154 5.42 11.66 -9.40
C TYR A 154 5.23 12.28 -10.80
N THR A 155 4.59 11.53 -11.68
CA THR A 155 4.28 11.92 -13.07
C THR A 155 2.91 12.60 -13.20
N LYS A 156 2.10 12.59 -12.13
CA LYS A 156 0.69 13.00 -12.06
C LYS A 156 -0.29 12.05 -12.73
N GLN A 157 0.19 11.05 -13.46
CA GLN A 157 -0.63 10.07 -14.16
C GLN A 157 -0.45 8.69 -13.52
N SER A 158 -1.55 8.05 -13.10
CA SER A 158 -1.49 6.69 -12.60
C SER A 158 -1.23 5.70 -13.73
N VAL A 159 -0.51 4.61 -13.44
CA VAL A 159 -0.33 3.50 -14.40
C VAL A 159 -1.64 2.80 -14.74
N PHE A 160 -2.69 2.94 -13.91
CA PHE A 160 -3.99 2.30 -14.09
C PHE A 160 -5.08 3.25 -14.64
N GLY A 161 -4.69 4.40 -15.17
CA GLY A 161 -5.62 5.45 -15.59
C GLY A 161 -6.04 6.37 -14.43
N GLY A 162 -6.52 7.56 -14.76
CA GLY A 162 -6.78 8.60 -13.77
C GLY A 162 -5.51 9.27 -13.24
N GLU A 163 -5.65 10.09 -12.21
CA GLU A 163 -4.53 10.83 -11.65
C GLU A 163 -3.69 9.97 -10.69
N GLN A 164 -2.40 10.27 -10.55
CA GLN A 164 -1.56 9.61 -9.56
C GLN A 164 -1.77 10.27 -8.19
N GLU A 165 -2.11 9.52 -7.13
CA GLU A 165 -2.16 10.09 -5.77
C GLU A 165 -0.76 10.53 -5.30
N GLY A 166 0.24 9.70 -5.58
CA GLY A 166 1.61 9.88 -5.15
C GLY A 166 2.38 8.57 -5.18
N TYR A 167 3.32 8.42 -4.25
CA TYR A 167 4.19 7.24 -4.19
C TYR A 167 4.60 6.91 -2.77
N VAL A 168 4.99 5.67 -2.54
CA VAL A 168 5.60 5.20 -1.29
C VAL A 168 7.04 4.80 -1.59
N VAL A 169 7.98 5.26 -0.77
CA VAL A 169 9.35 4.76 -0.76
C VAL A 169 9.52 3.82 0.43
N ARG A 170 10.19 2.69 0.21
CA ARG A 170 10.71 1.83 1.29
C ARG A 170 12.13 1.37 0.97
N VAL A 171 12.91 1.06 2.00
CA VAL A 171 14.18 0.31 1.81
C VAL A 171 13.86 -1.09 1.26
N THR A 172 14.78 -1.63 0.46
CA THR A 172 14.63 -2.99 -0.10
C THR A 172 14.97 -4.07 0.92
N GLU A 173 15.83 -3.78 1.89
CA GLU A 173 16.20 -4.70 2.96
C GLU A 173 15.05 -5.02 3.92
N ARG A 174 15.19 -6.14 4.63
CA ARG A 174 14.32 -6.51 5.75
C ARG A 174 14.49 -5.50 6.89
N PHE A 175 13.39 -5.19 7.59
CA PHE A 175 13.45 -4.29 8.76
C PHE A 175 12.41 -4.66 9.83
N PRO A 176 12.71 -4.41 11.11
CA PRO A 176 11.77 -4.67 12.20
C PRO A 176 10.67 -3.60 12.24
N TYR A 177 9.52 -3.94 12.85
CA TYR A 177 8.34 -3.08 12.89
C TYR A 177 8.59 -1.70 13.52
N GLU A 178 9.41 -1.64 14.56
CA GLU A 178 9.82 -0.41 15.23
C GLU A 178 10.58 0.56 14.31
N ASP A 179 11.27 0.04 13.30
CA ASP A 179 12.04 0.82 12.34
C ASP A 179 11.23 1.28 11.13
N PHE A 180 9.92 1.00 11.09
CA PHE A 180 9.07 1.36 9.96
C PHE A 180 9.18 2.86 9.59
N LYS A 181 9.26 3.75 10.57
CA LYS A 181 9.38 5.19 10.34
C LYS A 181 10.69 5.58 9.62
N GLN A 182 11.75 4.80 9.81
CA GLN A 182 13.06 5.00 9.16
C GLN A 182 13.17 4.21 7.85
N SER A 183 12.22 3.31 7.60
CA SER A 183 12.28 2.33 6.52
C SER A 183 11.28 2.62 5.41
N ALA A 184 10.21 3.37 5.68
CA ALA A 184 9.20 3.73 4.69
C ALA A 184 8.65 5.16 4.88
N ALA A 185 8.41 5.84 3.76
CA ALA A 185 7.82 7.16 3.71
C ALA A 185 6.92 7.30 2.48
N LYS A 186 6.04 8.30 2.45
CA LYS A 186 5.15 8.54 1.30
C LYS A 186 5.15 9.99 0.86
N PHE A 187 4.98 10.18 -0.44
CA PHE A 187 4.57 11.45 -1.01
C PHE A 187 3.10 11.34 -1.40
N VAL A 188 2.31 12.35 -1.02
CA VAL A 188 0.92 12.50 -1.43
C VAL A 188 0.77 13.90 -2.03
N ARG A 189 0.12 13.97 -3.19
CA ARG A 189 -0.14 15.23 -3.89
C ARG A 189 -1.00 16.20 -3.08
N LYS A 190 -0.95 17.47 -3.48
CA LYS A 190 -1.81 18.50 -2.90
C LYS A 190 -3.27 18.24 -3.30
N ASN A 191 -4.20 18.44 -2.36
CA ASN A 191 -5.64 18.33 -2.57
C ASN A 191 -6.09 16.93 -3.05
N HIS A 192 -5.48 15.85 -2.57
CA HIS A 192 -5.91 14.47 -2.90
C HIS A 192 -7.33 14.19 -2.41
N VAL A 193 -7.59 14.40 -1.11
CA VAL A 193 -8.93 14.32 -0.54
C VAL A 193 -9.55 15.71 -0.56
N GLN A 194 -10.63 15.88 -1.33
CA GLN A 194 -11.29 17.19 -1.49
C GLN A 194 -12.69 17.25 -0.89
N THR A 195 -13.32 16.11 -0.57
CA THR A 195 -14.70 16.08 -0.08
C THR A 195 -14.76 15.58 1.36
N ASP A 196 -15.49 16.31 2.22
CA ASP A 196 -15.70 15.97 3.63
C ASP A 196 -16.55 14.70 3.85
N GLN A 197 -17.20 14.19 2.79
CA GLN A 197 -17.96 12.94 2.87
C GLN A 197 -17.03 11.73 2.70
N HIS A 198 -16.93 10.93 3.77
CA HIS A 198 -16.20 9.68 3.78
C HIS A 198 -16.71 8.74 2.67
N TRP A 199 -15.83 8.15 1.87
CA TRP A 199 -16.20 7.28 0.72
C TRP A 199 -17.18 6.15 1.09
N LEU A 200 -17.05 5.59 2.30
CA LEU A 200 -17.98 4.59 2.88
C LEU A 200 -19.45 5.03 2.98
N SER A 201 -19.77 6.33 2.91
CA SER A 201 -21.17 6.81 2.98
C SER A 201 -21.85 6.89 1.61
N LYS A 202 -21.11 6.64 0.52
CA LYS A 202 -21.62 6.66 -0.85
C LYS A 202 -21.91 5.23 -1.34
N PRO A 203 -22.79 5.05 -2.34
CA PRO A 203 -22.91 3.76 -3.03
C PRO A 203 -21.55 3.30 -3.56
N VAL A 204 -21.27 2.00 -3.43
CA VAL A 204 -20.02 1.42 -3.93
C VAL A 204 -20.02 1.49 -5.46
N VAL A 205 -19.03 2.18 -6.02
CA VAL A 205 -18.72 2.17 -7.46
C VAL A 205 -17.46 1.35 -7.65
N PRO A 206 -17.50 0.19 -8.34
CA PRO A 206 -16.31 -0.60 -8.60
C PRO A 206 -15.35 0.12 -9.55
N ASN A 207 -14.04 0.06 -9.29
CA ASN A 207 -13.02 0.48 -10.25
C ASN A 207 -13.00 -0.45 -11.48
N GLY A 208 -12.52 0.06 -12.61
CA GLY A 208 -12.34 -0.71 -13.84
C GLY A 208 -11.18 -1.71 -13.72
N ILE A 209 -11.40 -2.93 -14.21
CA ILE A 209 -10.36 -3.94 -14.38
C ILE A 209 -10.04 -4.05 -15.88
N ALA A 210 -8.76 -4.13 -16.22
CA ALA A 210 -8.33 -4.39 -17.58
C ALA A 210 -8.92 -5.73 -18.07
N PRO A 211 -9.29 -5.84 -19.36
CA PRO A 211 -9.71 -7.12 -19.92
C PRO A 211 -8.60 -8.16 -19.74
N THR A 212 -8.97 -9.36 -19.32
CA THR A 212 -8.07 -10.51 -19.41
C THR A 212 -8.02 -10.95 -20.87
N ASP A 213 -6.84 -10.92 -21.49
CA ASP A 213 -6.61 -11.51 -22.81
C ASP A 213 -6.83 -13.05 -22.80
#